data_AF-A0A831JUQ3-F1
#
_entry.id   AF-A0A831JUQ3-F1
#
_cell.length_a   1.000
_cell.length_b   1.000
_cell.length_c   1.000
_cell.angle_alpha   90.00
_cell.angle_beta   90.00
_cell.angle_gamma   90.00
#
_symmetry.space_group_name_H-M   'P 1'
#
loop_
_entity.id
_entity.type
_entity.pdbx_description
1 polymer ?
#
loop_
_entity_poly.entity_id
_entity_poly.type
_entity_poly.pdbx_seq_one_letter_code
_entity_poly.pdbx_strand_id
1 'polypeptide(L)'
;MKRAVKNLQIFLGLLIVLSSIGFMVPSADEKKEAAAIGPASVTLQLDEGKRTAQVAPGQSGIVTFSGSVNAIVPWQPNVQQCVVTLQGSTDAGWPVTISPSTVIFTRQDTRAKQFIATVKVPPETPYLQSGAVIIQGRWSYVPGAIGGPVNPVTGIIDIDQFYRFTLNVKSPYVQVRPGSTLNFDIKIRNDGNGADVLSLRILNYDKLSKKDWVVQLGNPRIRVQSNQEEVVTLSIATEQRIYPWVNEVTTIQIELISVQAQELGELSLPVEYALFVRERGVATPGFDPMFLIFILGTLAILFVNRERKRS
;
A
#
# COMPACT_ATOMS: atom_id res chain seq x y z
N MET A 1 -46.86 -85.26 -52.11
CA MET A 1 -47.20 -84.35 -50.97
C MET A 1 -46.45 -84.61 -49.66
N LYS A 2 -45.79 -85.75 -49.39
CA LYS A 2 -45.10 -85.99 -48.10
C LYS A 2 -43.66 -85.43 -47.97
N ARG A 3 -43.00 -85.03 -49.07
CA ARG A 3 -41.64 -84.43 -49.03
C ARG A 3 -41.64 -82.90 -48.82
N ALA A 4 -42.67 -82.19 -49.27
CA ALA A 4 -42.77 -80.74 -49.11
C ALA A 4 -43.06 -80.32 -47.66
N VAL A 5 -43.84 -81.11 -46.91
CA VAL A 5 -44.16 -80.86 -45.50
C VAL A 5 -42.95 -81.08 -44.59
N LYS A 6 -42.06 -82.02 -44.94
CA LYS A 6 -40.86 -82.32 -44.14
C LYS A 6 -39.80 -81.20 -44.25
N ASN A 7 -39.69 -80.56 -45.42
CA ASN A 7 -38.77 -79.43 -45.61
C ASN A 7 -39.29 -78.13 -44.99
N LEU A 8 -40.61 -77.95 -44.90
CA LEU A 8 -41.22 -76.80 -44.22
C LEU A 8 -41.09 -76.89 -42.68
N GLN A 9 -41.16 -78.10 -42.11
CA GLN A 9 -40.91 -78.32 -40.67
C GLN A 9 -39.44 -78.10 -40.29
N ILE A 10 -38.49 -78.43 -41.18
CA ILE A 10 -37.06 -78.17 -40.95
C ILE A 10 -36.76 -76.67 -41.07
N PHE A 11 -37.42 -75.95 -41.98
CA PHE A 11 -37.25 -74.51 -42.11
C PHE A 11 -37.88 -73.73 -40.94
N LEU A 12 -39.03 -74.19 -40.43
CA LEU A 12 -39.70 -73.57 -39.28
C LEU A 12 -38.96 -73.89 -37.95
N GLY A 13 -38.32 -75.06 -37.85
CA GLY A 13 -37.45 -75.40 -36.71
C GLY A 13 -36.16 -74.57 -36.68
N LEU A 14 -35.57 -74.25 -37.84
CA LEU A 14 -34.38 -73.40 -37.91
C LEU A 14 -34.70 -71.92 -37.60
N LEU A 15 -35.91 -71.46 -37.92
CA LEU A 15 -36.33 -70.07 -37.69
C LEU A 15 -36.61 -69.78 -36.20
N ILE A 16 -36.99 -70.79 -35.41
CA ILE A 16 -37.21 -70.68 -33.95
C ILE A 16 -35.90 -70.75 -33.15
N VAL A 17 -34.86 -71.40 -33.69
CA VAL A 17 -33.52 -71.38 -33.07
C VAL A 17 -32.78 -70.07 -33.38
N LEU A 18 -33.06 -69.41 -34.51
CA LEU A 18 -32.50 -68.08 -34.80
C LEU A 18 -33.17 -66.94 -34.02
N SER A 19 -34.39 -67.13 -33.49
CA SER A 19 -35.06 -66.13 -32.64
C SER A 19 -34.71 -66.23 -31.15
N SER A 20 -33.85 -67.17 -30.76
CA SER A 20 -33.38 -67.36 -29.37
C SER A 20 -31.93 -66.95 -29.15
N ILE A 21 -31.27 -66.33 -30.15
CA ILE A 21 -30.15 -65.43 -29.88
C ILE A 21 -30.77 -64.18 -29.27
N GLY A 22 -31.03 -64.24 -27.97
CA GLY A 22 -31.33 -63.07 -27.18
C GLY A 22 -30.23 -62.05 -27.45
N PHE A 23 -30.61 -60.92 -28.05
CA PHE A 23 -29.86 -59.70 -27.85
C PHE A 23 -29.78 -59.53 -26.34
N MET A 24 -28.62 -59.88 -25.79
CA MET A 24 -28.21 -59.48 -24.46
C MET A 24 -28.07 -57.96 -24.56
N VAL A 25 -29.20 -57.26 -24.41
CA VAL A 25 -29.19 -55.84 -24.10
C VAL A 25 -28.47 -55.80 -22.76
N PRO A 26 -27.28 -55.19 -22.67
CA PRO A 26 -26.57 -55.13 -21.40
C PRO A 26 -27.54 -54.50 -20.41
N SER A 27 -27.75 -55.19 -19.28
CA SER A 27 -28.64 -54.69 -18.24
C SER A 27 -28.18 -53.29 -17.85
N ALA A 28 -29.11 -52.45 -17.41
CA ALA A 28 -28.78 -51.09 -16.96
C ALA A 28 -27.77 -51.06 -15.79
N ASP A 29 -27.44 -52.22 -15.22
CA ASP A 29 -26.41 -52.38 -14.18
C ASP A 29 -25.01 -52.70 -14.75
N GLU A 30 -24.86 -53.31 -15.93
CA GLU A 30 -23.55 -53.41 -16.60
C GLU A 30 -23.11 -52.07 -17.21
N LYS A 31 -24.05 -51.16 -17.50
CA LYS A 31 -23.74 -49.77 -17.87
C LYS A 31 -23.27 -48.91 -16.71
N LYS A 32 -23.32 -49.39 -15.46
CA LYS A 32 -22.69 -48.72 -14.31
C LYS A 32 -21.20 -49.07 -14.13
N GLU A 33 -20.68 -50.03 -14.90
CA GLU A 33 -19.25 -50.33 -15.00
C GLU A 33 -18.66 -50.03 -16.39
N ALA A 34 -19.29 -49.13 -17.15
CA ALA A 34 -18.48 -48.18 -17.89
C ALA A 34 -17.84 -47.26 -16.84
N ALA A 35 -16.81 -47.78 -16.16
CA ALA A 35 -15.93 -47.01 -15.29
C ALA A 35 -15.66 -45.70 -16.03
N ALA A 36 -15.97 -44.57 -15.39
CA ALA A 36 -15.65 -43.29 -15.95
C ALA A 36 -14.12 -43.24 -16.15
N ILE A 37 -13.65 -43.62 -17.34
CA ILE A 37 -12.27 -43.49 -17.78
C ILE A 37 -12.12 -42.01 -18.10
N GLY A 38 -12.01 -41.21 -17.03
CA GLY A 38 -11.95 -39.76 -17.09
C GLY A 38 -10.64 -39.23 -16.53
N PRO A 39 -10.20 -38.04 -16.98
CA PRO A 39 -9.13 -37.30 -16.31
C PRO A 39 -9.52 -36.98 -14.85
N ALA A 40 -8.54 -36.80 -13.97
CA ALA A 40 -8.82 -36.27 -12.64
C ALA A 40 -9.38 -34.86 -12.77
N SER A 41 -10.40 -34.54 -11.97
CA SER A 41 -10.86 -33.17 -11.81
C SER A 41 -10.18 -32.59 -10.57
N VAL A 42 -9.25 -31.65 -10.78
CA VAL A 42 -8.56 -30.95 -9.69
C VAL A 42 -9.05 -29.51 -9.66
N THR A 43 -9.49 -29.07 -8.49
CA THR A 43 -10.00 -27.73 -8.24
C THR A 43 -9.16 -27.06 -7.15
N LEU A 44 -8.77 -25.81 -7.42
CA LEU A 44 -8.10 -24.95 -6.44
C LEU A 44 -9.11 -23.95 -5.89
N GLN A 45 -9.04 -23.69 -4.60
CA GLN A 45 -9.84 -22.67 -3.94
C GLN A 45 -8.96 -21.86 -2.99
N LEU A 46 -9.09 -20.54 -3.03
CA LEU A 46 -8.52 -19.65 -2.02
C LEU A 46 -9.56 -19.40 -0.92
N ASP A 47 -9.12 -19.35 0.32
CA ASP A 47 -9.99 -19.01 1.45
C ASP A 47 -10.41 -17.54 1.38
N GLU A 48 -9.48 -16.69 0.94
CA GLU A 48 -9.70 -15.26 0.75
C GLU A 48 -9.23 -14.83 -0.63
N GLY A 49 -10.11 -14.17 -1.38
CA GLY A 49 -9.81 -13.65 -2.72
C GLY A 49 -9.07 -12.31 -2.73
N LYS A 50 -8.93 -11.66 -1.57
CA LYS A 50 -8.32 -10.34 -1.44
C LYS A 50 -7.57 -10.19 -0.12
N ARG A 51 -6.36 -9.62 -0.17
CA ARG A 51 -5.54 -9.27 0.99
C ARG A 51 -4.88 -7.91 0.77
N THR A 52 -4.46 -7.27 1.85
CA THR A 52 -3.73 -6.00 1.80
C THR A 52 -2.30 -6.16 2.29
N ALA A 53 -1.36 -5.48 1.62
CA ALA A 53 0.07 -5.53 1.91
C ALA A 53 0.54 -4.25 2.61
N GLN A 54 1.25 -4.41 3.73
CA GLN A 54 1.92 -3.31 4.41
C GLN A 54 3.36 -3.17 3.91
N VAL A 55 3.62 -2.07 3.20
CA VAL A 55 4.89 -1.82 2.49
C VAL A 55 5.66 -0.60 3.03
N ALA A 56 5.31 -0.14 4.24
CA ALA A 56 6.04 0.93 4.91
C ALA A 56 7.51 0.54 5.16
N PRO A 57 8.46 1.50 5.20
CA PRO A 57 9.86 1.21 5.49
C PRO A 57 10.01 0.45 6.81
N GLY A 58 10.65 -0.73 6.76
CA GLY A 58 10.79 -1.64 7.90
C GLY A 58 9.71 -2.71 8.02
N GLN A 59 8.64 -2.66 7.22
CA GLN A 59 7.68 -3.74 7.07
C GLN A 59 8.14 -4.74 6.01
N SER A 60 7.76 -6.00 6.17
CA SER A 60 8.23 -7.07 5.28
C SER A 60 7.48 -7.17 3.95
N GLY A 61 6.32 -6.52 3.81
CA GLY A 61 5.48 -6.59 2.59
C GLY A 61 4.98 -8.00 2.27
N ILE A 62 4.95 -8.89 3.27
CA ILE A 62 4.60 -10.30 3.08
C ILE A 62 3.08 -10.45 3.16
N VAL A 63 2.49 -10.98 2.09
CA VAL A 63 1.08 -11.34 2.02
C VAL A 63 0.95 -12.84 1.89
N THR A 64 0.06 -13.44 2.67
CA THR A 64 -0.14 -14.88 2.69
C THR A 64 -1.59 -15.23 2.34
N PHE A 65 -1.74 -16.10 1.35
CA PHE A 65 -3.01 -16.69 0.94
C PHE A 65 -3.03 -18.16 1.35
N SER A 66 -4.04 -18.54 2.13
CA SER A 66 -4.37 -19.94 2.36
C SER A 66 -5.38 -20.41 1.33
N GLY A 67 -5.24 -21.66 0.91
CA GLY A 67 -6.16 -22.27 -0.03
C GLY A 67 -6.13 -23.78 0.06
N SER A 68 -7.13 -24.40 -0.56
CA SER A 68 -7.28 -25.85 -0.59
C SER A 68 -7.25 -26.39 -2.01
N VAL A 69 -6.61 -27.53 -2.16
CA VAL A 69 -6.63 -28.37 -3.37
C VAL A 69 -7.63 -29.49 -3.12
N ASN A 70 -8.64 -29.58 -3.97
CA ASN A 70 -9.55 -30.72 -4.01
C ASN A 70 -9.31 -31.50 -5.30
N ALA A 71 -9.25 -32.83 -5.22
CA ALA A 71 -9.05 -33.69 -6.36
C ALA A 71 -10.08 -34.82 -6.35
N ILE A 72 -10.93 -34.85 -7.37
CA ILE A 72 -11.83 -35.96 -7.64
C ILE A 72 -11.12 -36.86 -8.65
N VAL A 73 -10.55 -37.95 -8.14
CA VAL A 73 -9.74 -38.90 -8.90
C VAL A 73 -10.54 -40.18 -9.15
N PRO A 74 -10.85 -40.54 -10.41
CA PRO A 74 -11.36 -41.87 -10.74
C PRO A 74 -10.24 -42.91 -10.59
N TRP A 75 -10.18 -43.57 -9.45
CA TRP A 75 -9.13 -44.54 -9.12
C TRP A 75 -9.22 -45.80 -9.98
N GLN A 76 -8.30 -45.93 -10.94
CA GLN A 76 -8.12 -47.13 -11.74
C GLN A 76 -7.17 -48.12 -11.04
N PRO A 77 -7.25 -49.44 -11.32
CA PRO A 77 -6.41 -50.44 -10.66
C PRO A 77 -4.90 -50.16 -10.78
N ASN A 78 -4.47 -49.58 -11.89
CA ASN A 78 -3.09 -49.20 -12.21
C ASN A 78 -2.65 -47.84 -11.64
N VAL A 79 -3.57 -46.99 -11.17
CA VAL A 79 -3.25 -45.68 -10.59
C VAL A 79 -3.13 -45.82 -9.07
N GLN A 80 -1.95 -45.49 -8.55
CA GLN A 80 -1.65 -45.53 -7.11
C GLN A 80 -1.76 -44.15 -6.47
N GLN A 81 -1.31 -43.10 -7.16
CA GLN A 81 -1.26 -41.72 -6.66
C GLN A 81 -1.65 -40.72 -7.75
N CYS A 82 -2.21 -39.58 -7.32
CA CYS A 82 -2.38 -38.39 -8.14
C CYS A 82 -1.53 -37.27 -7.54
N VAL A 83 -0.53 -36.82 -8.29
CA VAL A 83 0.41 -35.78 -7.86
C VAL A 83 0.03 -34.47 -8.51
N VAL A 84 -0.26 -33.45 -7.70
CA VAL A 84 -0.57 -32.09 -8.11
C VAL A 84 0.63 -31.20 -7.82
N THR A 85 1.24 -30.62 -8.84
CA THR A 85 2.32 -29.64 -8.71
C THR A 85 1.75 -28.24 -8.89
N LEU A 86 1.98 -27.37 -7.91
CA LEU A 86 1.51 -26.00 -7.86
C LEU A 86 2.65 -25.03 -8.21
N GLN A 87 2.30 -23.97 -8.92
CA GLN A 87 3.19 -22.87 -9.30
C GLN A 87 2.44 -21.56 -9.13
N GLY A 88 3.11 -20.57 -8.54
CA GLY A 88 2.55 -19.24 -8.31
C GLY A 88 3.27 -18.21 -9.17
N SER A 89 2.52 -17.25 -9.67
CA SER A 89 3.06 -16.07 -10.35
C SER A 89 2.22 -14.85 -9.98
N THR A 90 2.77 -13.65 -10.16
CA THR A 90 2.00 -12.41 -10.04
C THR A 90 2.13 -11.60 -11.31
N ASP A 91 1.08 -10.87 -11.69
CA ASP A 91 1.09 -9.90 -12.79
C ASP A 91 2.12 -8.75 -12.59
N ALA A 92 2.29 -8.29 -11.35
CA ALA A 92 3.20 -7.21 -10.97
C ALA A 92 4.68 -7.66 -10.86
N GLY A 93 4.98 -8.93 -11.12
CA GLY A 93 6.34 -9.48 -11.06
C GLY A 93 6.90 -9.68 -9.65
N TRP A 94 6.07 -9.67 -8.62
CA TRP A 94 6.44 -9.96 -7.24
C TRP A 94 6.76 -11.45 -7.03
N PRO A 95 7.79 -11.79 -6.24
CA PRO A 95 8.14 -13.17 -5.97
C PRO A 95 7.04 -13.89 -5.15
N VAL A 96 6.67 -15.08 -5.60
CA VAL A 96 5.68 -15.96 -4.97
C VAL A 96 6.35 -17.27 -4.54
N THR A 97 6.08 -17.72 -3.32
CA THR A 97 6.49 -19.03 -2.80
C THR A 97 5.26 -19.81 -2.38
N ILE A 98 5.15 -21.08 -2.80
CA ILE A 98 4.04 -21.95 -2.43
C ILE A 98 4.57 -23.10 -1.57
N SER A 99 3.90 -23.37 -0.46
CA SER A 99 4.21 -24.48 0.44
C SER A 99 2.94 -25.24 0.86
N PRO A 100 2.85 -26.56 0.64
CA PRO A 100 3.74 -27.35 -0.20
C PRO A 100 3.53 -27.05 -1.69
N SER A 101 4.59 -27.06 -2.50
CA SER A 101 4.50 -26.90 -3.97
C SER A 101 4.04 -28.19 -4.68
N THR A 102 4.02 -29.32 -3.98
CA THR A 102 3.51 -30.59 -4.50
C THR A 102 2.59 -31.23 -3.48
N VAL A 103 1.40 -31.60 -3.93
CA VAL A 103 0.34 -32.22 -3.12
C VAL A 103 0.05 -33.59 -3.72
N ILE A 104 0.10 -34.64 -2.90
CA ILE A 104 -0.12 -36.01 -3.34
C ILE A 104 -1.47 -36.48 -2.82
N PHE A 105 -2.32 -37.03 -3.67
CA PHE A 105 -3.55 -37.70 -3.31
C PHE A 105 -3.40 -39.21 -3.50
N THR A 106 -3.95 -39.99 -2.59
CA THR A 106 -4.00 -41.46 -2.60
C THR A 106 -5.45 -41.93 -2.51
N ARG A 107 -5.72 -43.23 -2.72
CA ARG A 107 -7.08 -43.81 -2.65
C ARG A 107 -7.80 -43.56 -1.32
N GLN A 108 -7.05 -43.32 -0.24
CA GLN A 108 -7.60 -43.09 1.09
C GLN A 108 -7.90 -41.60 1.36
N ASP A 109 -7.36 -40.70 0.54
CA ASP A 109 -7.57 -39.26 0.69
C ASP A 109 -8.93 -38.86 0.13
N THR A 110 -9.87 -38.53 1.02
CA THR A 110 -11.19 -37.99 0.66
C THR A 110 -11.35 -36.51 1.01
N ARG A 111 -10.33 -35.90 1.63
CA ARG A 111 -10.34 -34.51 2.08
C ARG A 111 -9.47 -33.63 1.20
N ALA A 112 -9.88 -32.37 1.08
CA ALA A 112 -9.07 -31.35 0.46
C ALA A 112 -7.77 -31.14 1.26
N LYS A 113 -6.66 -30.90 0.55
CA LYS A 113 -5.35 -30.66 1.15
C LYS A 113 -5.03 -29.17 1.08
N GLN A 114 -4.46 -28.63 2.16
CA GLN A 114 -4.19 -27.21 2.28
C GLN A 114 -2.84 -26.84 1.65
N PHE A 115 -2.76 -25.63 1.10
CA PHE A 115 -1.53 -24.99 0.66
C PHE A 115 -1.50 -23.54 1.11
N ILE A 116 -0.30 -22.99 1.20
CA ILE A 116 -0.06 -21.60 1.54
C ILE A 116 0.76 -20.98 0.41
N ALA A 117 0.28 -19.88 -0.14
CA ALA A 117 0.99 -19.06 -1.11
C ALA A 117 1.40 -17.74 -0.45
N THR A 118 2.70 -17.48 -0.42
CA THR A 118 3.29 -16.29 0.17
C THR A 118 3.84 -15.41 -0.94
N VAL A 119 3.39 -14.16 -1.01
CA VAL A 119 3.86 -13.15 -1.95
C VAL A 119 4.64 -12.10 -1.17
N LYS A 120 5.81 -11.70 -1.67
CA LYS A 120 6.59 -10.61 -1.07
C LYS A 120 6.52 -9.38 -1.97
N VAL A 121 5.77 -8.39 -1.51
CA VAL A 121 5.65 -7.09 -2.18
C VAL A 121 6.87 -6.23 -1.84
N PRO A 122 7.48 -5.54 -2.83
CA PRO A 122 8.56 -4.59 -2.58
C PRO A 122 8.14 -3.47 -1.61
N PRO A 123 9.06 -2.98 -0.76
CA PRO A 123 8.80 -1.82 0.09
C PRO A 123 8.54 -0.58 -0.76
N GLU A 124 7.81 0.39 -0.21
CA GLU A 124 7.50 1.67 -0.85
C GLU A 124 6.72 1.55 -2.18
N THR A 125 6.09 0.40 -2.41
CA THR A 125 5.21 0.18 -3.57
C THR A 125 4.06 1.21 -3.53
N PRO A 126 3.75 1.90 -4.65
CA PRO A 126 2.69 2.91 -4.68
C PRO A 126 1.32 2.38 -4.26
N TYR A 127 0.57 3.18 -3.49
CA TYR A 127 -0.78 2.83 -3.01
C TYR A 127 -1.77 2.48 -4.13
N LEU A 128 -1.67 3.17 -5.28
CA LEU A 128 -2.57 2.93 -6.43
C LEU A 128 -2.21 1.68 -7.23
N GLN A 129 -1.09 1.03 -6.94
CA GLN A 129 -0.72 -0.21 -7.58
C GLN A 129 -1.42 -1.37 -6.87
N SER A 130 -2.04 -2.26 -7.64
CA SER A 130 -2.52 -3.55 -7.16
C SER A 130 -1.80 -4.68 -7.90
N GLY A 131 -1.79 -5.86 -7.32
CA GLY A 131 -1.26 -7.06 -7.96
C GLY A 131 -2.21 -8.24 -7.82
N ALA A 132 -2.30 -9.06 -8.84
CA ALA A 132 -3.01 -10.33 -8.84
C ALA A 132 -2.01 -11.49 -8.71
N VAL A 133 -2.18 -12.29 -7.66
CA VAL A 133 -1.48 -13.58 -7.52
C VAL A 133 -2.27 -14.66 -8.25
N ILE A 134 -1.64 -15.30 -9.22
CA ILE A 134 -2.21 -16.37 -10.03
C ILE A 134 -1.54 -17.68 -9.59
N ILE A 135 -2.34 -18.57 -9.04
CA ILE A 135 -1.91 -19.90 -8.61
C ILE A 135 -2.44 -20.90 -9.62
N GLN A 136 -1.53 -21.61 -10.25
CA GLN A 136 -1.82 -22.61 -11.27
C GLN A 136 -1.09 -23.89 -10.96
N GLY A 137 -1.41 -24.96 -11.68
CA GLY A 137 -0.75 -26.22 -11.46
C GLY A 137 -0.99 -27.21 -12.57
N ARG A 138 -0.37 -28.38 -12.39
CA ARG A 138 -0.59 -29.55 -13.23
C ARG A 138 -0.75 -30.75 -12.35
N TRP A 139 -1.65 -31.64 -12.73
CA TRP A 139 -1.82 -32.92 -12.06
C TRP A 139 -1.31 -34.05 -12.96
N SER A 140 -0.86 -35.14 -12.36
CA SER A 140 -0.39 -36.34 -13.06
C SER A 140 -0.63 -37.60 -12.23
N TYR A 141 -0.91 -38.72 -12.90
CA TYR A 141 -1.06 -40.03 -12.26
C TYR A 141 0.26 -40.77 -12.15
N VAL A 142 0.44 -41.50 -11.04
CA VAL A 142 1.58 -42.37 -10.79
C VAL A 142 1.09 -43.77 -10.39
N PRO A 143 1.59 -44.85 -11.01
CA PRO A 143 2.40 -44.88 -12.24
C PRO A 143 1.58 -44.50 -13.48
N GLY A 144 2.12 -43.62 -14.34
CA GLY A 144 1.45 -43.20 -15.57
C GLY A 144 2.02 -41.91 -16.16
N ALA A 145 1.58 -41.59 -17.39
CA ALA A 145 1.91 -40.33 -18.08
C ALA A 145 0.67 -39.45 -18.34
N ILE A 146 -0.50 -39.87 -17.81
CA ILE A 146 -1.72 -39.10 -17.92
C ILE A 146 -1.66 -37.96 -16.92
N GLY A 147 -1.89 -36.75 -17.40
CA GLY A 147 -1.96 -35.54 -16.59
C GLY A 147 -2.67 -34.43 -17.33
N GLY A 148 -2.95 -33.35 -16.62
CA GLY A 148 -3.66 -32.21 -17.16
C GLY A 148 -3.33 -30.91 -16.42
N PRO A 149 -3.70 -29.76 -17.01
CA PRO A 149 -3.64 -28.49 -16.30
C PRO A 149 -4.69 -28.46 -15.20
N VAL A 150 -4.41 -27.67 -14.16
CA VAL A 150 -5.37 -27.30 -13.13
C VAL A 150 -5.83 -25.88 -13.43
N ASN A 151 -7.14 -25.62 -13.33
CA ASN A 151 -7.68 -24.28 -13.54
C ASN A 151 -7.05 -23.30 -12.54
N PRO A 152 -6.54 -22.15 -13.00
CA PRO A 152 -5.89 -21.21 -12.12
C PRO A 152 -6.90 -20.56 -11.17
N VAL A 153 -6.42 -20.22 -9.99
CA VAL A 153 -7.14 -19.38 -9.01
C VAL A 153 -6.37 -18.08 -8.81
N THR A 154 -7.09 -16.98 -8.73
CA THR A 154 -6.51 -15.64 -8.59
C THR A 154 -6.89 -15.02 -7.25
N GLY A 155 -5.90 -14.47 -6.55
CA GLY A 155 -6.09 -13.61 -5.39
C GLY A 155 -5.64 -12.18 -5.71
N ILE A 156 -6.28 -11.19 -5.11
CA ILE A 156 -5.96 -9.76 -5.27
C ILE A 156 -5.15 -9.30 -4.06
N ILE A 157 -4.10 -8.53 -4.33
CA ILE A 157 -3.26 -7.87 -3.35
C ILE A 157 -3.41 -6.36 -3.54
N ASP A 158 -4.04 -5.72 -2.57
CA ASP A 158 -4.07 -4.26 -2.45
C ASP A 158 -2.90 -3.80 -1.58
N ILE A 159 -2.54 -2.53 -1.69
CA ILE A 159 -1.45 -1.93 -0.93
C ILE A 159 -2.04 -0.97 0.10
N ASP A 160 -1.61 -1.09 1.36
CA ASP A 160 -1.97 -0.12 2.39
C ASP A 160 -1.22 1.20 2.16
N GLN A 161 -1.93 2.32 2.23
CA GLN A 161 -1.31 3.63 2.20
C GLN A 161 -0.58 3.85 3.53
N PHE A 162 0.65 4.35 3.48
CA PHE A 162 1.34 4.83 4.67
C PHE A 162 1.74 6.30 4.50
N TYR A 163 1.64 7.04 5.59
CA TYR A 163 1.83 8.48 5.63
C TYR A 163 3.15 8.80 6.32
N ARG A 164 4.09 9.39 5.58
CA ARG A 164 5.38 9.83 6.12
C ARG A 164 5.83 11.10 5.42
N PHE A 165 6.25 12.09 6.20
CA PHE A 165 6.65 13.39 5.69
C PHE A 165 7.94 13.85 6.33
N THR A 166 8.71 14.61 5.57
CA THR A 166 9.92 15.28 6.04
C THR A 166 9.78 16.78 5.80
N LEU A 167 10.06 17.57 6.83
CA LEU A 167 10.07 19.03 6.76
C LEU A 167 11.51 19.52 6.90
N ASN A 168 11.95 20.37 5.97
CA ASN A 168 13.29 20.95 5.96
C ASN A 168 13.23 22.46 5.72
N VAL A 169 13.99 23.22 6.50
CA VAL A 169 14.15 24.67 6.35
C VAL A 169 15.64 24.99 6.25
N LYS A 170 16.02 25.77 5.24
CA LYS A 170 17.45 26.07 4.93
C LYS A 170 18.19 26.74 6.10
N SER A 171 17.52 27.63 6.82
CA SER A 171 18.09 28.40 7.92
C SER A 171 17.12 28.42 9.10
N PRO A 172 17.19 27.47 10.03
CA PRO A 172 16.26 27.42 11.17
C PRO A 172 16.56 28.47 12.25
N TYR A 173 17.76 29.07 12.23
CA TYR A 173 18.15 30.14 13.13
C TYR A 173 18.51 31.39 12.33
N VAL A 174 17.89 32.52 12.65
CA VAL A 174 18.24 33.82 12.07
C VAL A 174 18.29 34.89 13.14
N GLN A 175 19.19 35.86 12.96
CA GLN A 175 19.26 37.04 13.80
C GLN A 175 18.82 38.26 12.98
N VAL A 176 17.88 39.04 13.52
CA VAL A 176 17.33 40.24 12.88
C VAL A 176 17.20 41.40 13.85
N ARG A 177 16.95 42.58 13.32
CA ARG A 177 16.57 43.76 14.11
C ARG A 177 15.07 43.67 14.44
N PRO A 178 14.61 44.22 15.57
CA PRO A 178 13.18 44.40 15.82
C PRO A 178 12.49 45.17 14.68
N GLY A 179 11.23 44.85 14.40
CA GLY A 179 10.45 45.37 13.28
C GLY A 179 10.85 44.86 11.88
N SER A 180 11.67 43.81 11.78
CA SER A 180 12.06 43.25 10.47
C SER A 180 11.03 42.26 9.95
N THR A 181 10.95 42.15 8.61
CA THR A 181 10.19 41.09 7.93
C THR A 181 11.13 40.03 7.38
N LEU A 182 10.77 38.76 7.58
CA LEU A 182 11.51 37.57 7.19
C LEU A 182 10.62 36.66 6.37
N ASN A 183 11.18 36.03 5.34
CA ASN A 183 10.52 34.97 4.59
C ASN A 183 11.36 33.70 4.70
N PHE A 184 10.75 32.59 5.10
CA PHE A 184 11.36 31.27 5.12
C PHE A 184 10.71 30.38 4.09
N ASP A 185 11.53 29.64 3.35
CA ASP A 185 11.07 28.60 2.46
C ASP A 185 11.10 27.27 3.20
N ILE A 186 9.92 26.73 3.49
CA ILE A 186 9.74 25.43 4.13
C ILE A 186 9.59 24.40 3.02
N LYS A 187 10.55 23.50 2.91
CA LYS A 187 10.50 22.36 2.00
C LYS A 187 9.81 21.19 2.68
N ILE A 188 8.79 20.66 2.05
CA ILE A 188 8.00 19.54 2.55
C ILE A 188 8.12 18.42 1.54
N ARG A 189 8.62 17.27 1.98
CA ARG A 189 8.76 16.07 1.16
C ARG A 189 7.78 15.01 1.62
N ASN A 190 7.08 14.40 0.67
CA ASN A 190 6.22 13.24 0.92
C ASN A 190 7.04 11.95 0.70
N ASP A 191 7.37 11.29 1.80
CA ASP A 191 8.04 9.98 1.85
C ASP A 191 7.04 8.81 1.93
N GLY A 192 5.74 9.09 1.87
CA GLY A 192 4.67 8.10 1.79
C GLY A 192 4.53 7.51 0.38
N ASN A 193 3.84 6.38 0.29
CA ASN A 193 3.58 5.68 -0.99
C ASN A 193 2.36 6.19 -1.76
N GLY A 194 1.71 7.27 -1.31
CA GLY A 194 0.54 7.84 -1.95
C GLY A 194 0.57 9.37 -1.93
N ALA A 195 -0.19 9.97 -2.85
CA ALA A 195 -0.44 11.41 -2.79
C ALA A 195 -1.26 11.73 -1.54
N ASP A 196 -0.96 12.86 -0.91
CA ASP A 196 -1.62 13.27 0.32
C ASP A 196 -1.85 14.79 0.37
N VAL A 197 -2.83 15.20 1.16
CA VAL A 197 -3.13 16.59 1.49
C VAL A 197 -2.71 16.87 2.92
N LEU A 198 -1.77 17.79 3.07
CA LEU A 198 -1.15 18.14 4.34
C LEU A 198 -1.69 19.47 4.85
N SER A 199 -1.82 19.58 6.17
CA SER A 199 -2.17 20.80 6.88
C SER A 199 -0.97 21.28 7.70
N LEU A 200 -0.55 22.51 7.46
CA LEU A 200 0.46 23.21 8.24
C LEU A 200 -0.22 24.12 9.27
N ARG A 201 0.29 24.09 10.50
CA ARG A 201 -0.23 24.89 11.61
C ARG A 201 0.91 25.49 12.40
N ILE A 202 0.67 26.68 12.96
CA ILE A 202 1.59 27.31 13.92
C ILE A 202 1.01 27.06 15.31
N LEU A 203 1.65 26.19 16.10
CA LEU A 203 1.15 25.75 17.41
C LEU A 203 1.10 26.90 18.42
N ASN A 204 2.07 27.80 18.36
CA ASN A 204 2.24 28.88 19.31
C ASN A 204 1.78 30.25 18.78
N TYR A 205 0.87 30.28 17.79
CA TYR A 205 0.39 31.50 17.17
C TYR A 205 -0.14 32.52 18.18
N ASP A 206 -0.94 32.09 19.16
CA ASP A 206 -1.51 32.99 20.18
C ASP A 206 -0.43 33.65 21.06
N LYS A 207 0.66 32.93 21.34
CA LYS A 207 1.79 33.46 22.11
C LYS A 207 2.57 34.50 21.31
N LEU A 208 2.72 34.27 20.00
CA LEU A 208 3.41 35.16 19.08
C LEU A 208 2.58 36.45 18.86
N SER A 209 1.27 36.31 18.63
CA SER A 209 0.35 37.43 18.44
C SER A 209 0.30 38.37 19.66
N LYS A 210 0.35 37.84 20.89
CA LYS A 210 0.45 38.66 22.12
C LYS A 210 1.75 39.48 22.23
N LYS A 211 2.80 39.08 21.52
CA LYS A 211 4.06 39.83 21.39
C LYS A 211 4.07 40.77 20.19
N ASP A 212 2.93 41.00 19.54
CA ASP A 212 2.81 41.77 18.30
C ASP A 212 3.63 41.20 17.13
N TRP A 213 3.90 39.89 17.15
CA TRP A 213 4.46 39.18 16.00
C TRP A 213 3.35 38.78 15.03
N VAL A 214 3.59 38.99 13.74
CA VAL A 214 2.68 38.53 12.67
C VAL A 214 3.35 37.38 11.94
N VAL A 215 2.74 36.20 12.00
CA VAL A 215 3.25 35.00 11.32
C VAL A 215 2.19 34.47 10.37
N GLN A 216 2.53 34.37 9.10
CA GLN A 216 1.62 34.02 8.03
C GLN A 216 2.21 32.91 7.16
N LEU A 217 1.47 31.81 7.02
CA LEU A 217 1.77 30.75 6.06
C LEU A 217 1.13 31.11 4.72
N GLY A 218 1.92 31.06 3.64
CA GLY A 218 1.43 31.35 2.29
C GLY A 218 0.38 30.35 1.82
N ASN A 219 0.61 29.05 2.08
CA ASN A 219 -0.39 28.01 1.84
C ASN A 219 -0.43 27.02 3.01
N PRO A 220 -1.44 27.10 3.90
CA PRO A 220 -1.56 26.20 5.05
C PRO A 220 -2.06 24.81 4.66
N ARG A 221 -2.58 24.60 3.44
CA ARG A 221 -3.04 23.29 2.96
C ARG A 221 -2.45 22.97 1.60
N ILE A 222 -1.61 21.94 1.54
CA ILE A 222 -0.88 21.60 0.33
C ILE A 222 -1.02 20.14 -0.04
N ARG A 223 -1.20 19.87 -1.32
CA ARG A 223 -1.23 18.50 -1.85
C ARG A 223 0.15 18.14 -2.37
N VAL A 224 0.74 17.07 -1.84
CA VAL A 224 2.09 16.62 -2.23
C VAL A 224 1.99 15.21 -2.78
N GLN A 225 2.46 15.01 -4.01
CA GLN A 225 2.51 13.68 -4.63
C GLN A 225 3.56 12.82 -3.91
N SER A 226 3.41 11.49 -3.97
CA SER A 226 4.41 10.56 -3.44
C SER A 226 5.79 10.81 -4.06
N ASN A 227 6.84 10.81 -3.23
CA ASN A 227 8.22 11.08 -3.62
C ASN A 227 8.45 12.45 -4.28
N GLN A 228 7.58 13.42 -4.05
CA GLN A 228 7.75 14.81 -4.50
C GLN A 228 7.97 15.76 -3.32
N GLU A 229 8.54 16.92 -3.65
CA GLU A 229 8.77 18.02 -2.73
C GLU A 229 7.94 19.23 -3.14
N GLU A 230 7.42 19.93 -2.14
CA GLU A 230 6.72 21.19 -2.32
C GLU A 230 7.27 22.24 -1.35
N VAL A 231 7.20 23.51 -1.74
CA VAL A 231 7.72 24.62 -0.95
C VAL A 231 6.59 25.51 -0.48
N VAL A 232 6.53 25.76 0.82
CA VAL A 232 5.61 26.70 1.44
C VAL A 232 6.40 27.86 2.03
N THR A 233 6.05 29.08 1.61
CA THR A 233 6.65 30.29 2.18
C THR A 233 5.98 30.63 3.52
N LEU A 234 6.80 30.91 4.53
CA LEU A 234 6.40 31.42 5.83
C LEU A 234 6.92 32.85 5.98
N SER A 235 5.99 33.81 6.06
CA SER A 235 6.30 35.21 6.31
C SER A 235 6.17 35.52 7.80
N ILE A 236 7.20 36.16 8.36
CA ILE A 236 7.27 36.56 9.76
C ILE A 236 7.60 38.04 9.80
N ALA A 237 6.73 38.84 10.42
CA ALA A 237 7.07 40.18 10.87
C ALA A 237 7.31 40.14 12.38
N THR A 238 8.50 40.58 12.79
CA THR A 238 8.87 40.65 14.19
C THR A 238 8.21 41.83 14.89
N GLU A 239 8.32 41.87 16.22
CA GLU A 239 7.68 42.87 17.06
C GLU A 239 8.05 44.31 16.64
N GLN A 240 7.05 45.20 16.59
CA GLN A 240 7.22 46.60 16.18
C GLN A 240 7.22 47.59 17.36
N ARG A 241 7.27 47.09 18.60
CA ARG A 241 7.30 47.95 19.78
C ARG A 241 8.62 48.70 19.92
N ILE A 242 8.53 49.89 20.50
CA ILE A 242 9.69 50.74 20.77
C ILE A 242 10.41 50.23 22.01
N TYR A 243 11.68 49.87 21.84
CA TYR A 243 12.55 49.42 22.91
C TYR A 243 13.92 50.08 22.77
N PRO A 244 14.52 50.52 23.90
CA PRO A 244 15.87 51.07 23.88
C PRO A 244 16.91 50.02 23.46
N TRP A 245 16.67 48.74 23.79
CA TRP A 245 17.49 47.61 23.37
C TRP A 245 16.70 46.30 23.53
N VAL A 246 16.80 45.40 22.55
CA VAL A 246 16.24 44.04 22.58
C VAL A 246 17.35 43.04 22.30
N ASN A 247 17.32 41.90 23.01
CA ASN A 247 18.16 40.74 22.76
C ASN A 247 17.42 39.46 23.23
N GLU A 248 16.41 39.07 22.48
CA GLU A 248 15.55 37.92 22.78
C GLU A 248 15.54 36.90 21.64
N VAL A 249 15.33 35.63 21.98
CA VAL A 249 15.12 34.55 21.00
C VAL A 249 13.67 34.11 21.13
N THR A 250 12.93 34.18 20.03
CA THR A 250 11.56 33.71 19.93
C THR A 250 11.52 32.46 19.06
N THR A 251 10.84 31.43 19.54
CA THR A 251 10.66 30.17 18.83
C THR A 251 9.31 30.17 18.10
N ILE A 252 9.26 29.67 16.89
CA ILE A 252 8.03 29.44 16.11
C ILE A 252 7.89 27.94 15.91
N GLN A 253 6.81 27.37 16.43
CA GLN A 253 6.53 25.94 16.39
C GLN A 253 5.56 25.66 15.25
N ILE A 254 6.03 24.89 14.27
CA ILE A 254 5.28 24.49 13.10
C ILE A 254 4.93 23.01 13.26
N GLU A 255 3.67 22.69 13.03
CA GLU A 255 3.16 21.32 13.01
C GLU A 255 2.64 21.01 11.60
N LEU A 256 3.00 19.83 11.11
CA LEU A 256 2.53 19.27 9.85
C LEU A 256 1.77 17.97 10.13
N ILE A 257 0.52 17.91 9.68
CA ILE A 257 -0.37 16.75 9.84
C ILE A 257 -0.95 16.37 8.47
N SER A 258 -1.13 15.07 8.23
CA SER A 258 -1.91 14.57 7.10
C SER A 258 -3.41 14.74 7.36
N VAL A 259 -4.09 15.47 6.48
CA VAL A 259 -5.55 15.64 6.54
C VAL A 259 -6.23 14.33 6.15
N GLN A 260 -5.72 13.66 5.12
CA GLN A 260 -6.33 12.43 4.60
C GLN A 260 -6.26 11.29 5.63
N ALA A 261 -5.12 11.13 6.31
CA ALA A 261 -4.98 10.13 7.37
C ALA A 261 -5.97 10.42 8.52
N GLN A 262 -6.11 11.69 8.92
CA GLN A 262 -7.04 12.10 9.98
C GLN A 262 -8.50 11.83 9.61
N GLU A 263 -8.89 12.07 8.35
CA GLU A 263 -10.24 11.78 7.84
C GLU A 263 -10.54 10.27 7.80
N LEU A 264 -9.53 9.45 7.48
CA LEU A 264 -9.65 7.99 7.46
C LEU A 264 -9.55 7.35 8.85
N GLY A 265 -9.26 8.14 9.90
CA GLY A 265 -9.03 7.64 11.26
C GLY A 265 -7.69 6.90 11.41
N GLU A 266 -6.77 7.07 10.46
CA GLU A 266 -5.44 6.50 10.48
C GLU A 266 -4.46 7.43 11.21
N LEU A 267 -3.49 6.82 11.91
CA LEU A 267 -2.48 7.56 12.67
C LEU A 267 -1.36 8.03 11.75
N SER A 268 -1.39 9.30 11.33
CA SER A 268 -0.16 9.97 10.85
C SER A 268 0.59 10.56 12.04
N LEU A 269 1.88 10.26 12.18
CA LEU A 269 2.70 10.90 13.19
C LEU A 269 2.86 12.40 12.83
N PRO A 270 2.48 13.34 13.73
CA PRO A 270 2.67 14.75 13.47
C PRO A 270 4.17 15.06 13.37
N VAL A 271 4.54 15.89 12.39
CA VAL A 271 5.91 16.38 12.25
C VAL A 271 5.96 17.77 12.83
N GLU A 272 6.66 17.90 13.97
CA GLU A 272 6.90 19.19 14.62
C GLU A 272 8.27 19.75 14.23
N TYR A 273 8.32 21.04 13.94
CA TYR A 273 9.55 21.77 13.63
C TYR A 273 9.61 23.11 14.36
N ALA A 274 10.79 23.46 14.84
CA ALA A 274 11.01 24.71 15.57
C ALA A 274 11.95 25.63 14.81
N LEU A 275 11.49 26.84 14.51
CA LEU A 275 12.31 27.94 14.01
C LEU A 275 12.68 28.89 15.14
N PHE A 276 13.89 29.42 15.10
CA PHE A 276 14.44 30.31 16.10
C PHE A 276 14.78 31.65 15.46
N VAL A 277 14.11 32.71 15.90
CA VAL A 277 14.38 34.06 15.44
C VAL A 277 14.89 34.87 16.61
N ARG A 278 16.13 35.34 16.51
CA ARG A 278 16.75 36.23 17.51
C ARG A 278 16.59 37.68 17.09
N GLU A 279 15.91 38.46 17.91
CA GLU A 279 15.87 39.91 17.78
C GLU A 279 17.02 40.52 18.57
N ARG A 280 17.89 41.28 17.90
CA ARG A 280 19.00 41.99 18.55
C ARG A 280 19.18 43.39 17.97
N GLY A 281 19.03 44.42 18.81
CA GLY A 281 19.30 45.81 18.46
C GLY A 281 18.33 46.80 19.10
N VAL A 282 18.33 48.03 18.57
CA VAL A 282 17.42 49.10 18.99
C VAL A 282 16.16 49.05 18.12
N ALA A 283 14.99 49.25 18.73
CA ALA A 283 13.72 49.29 18.03
C ALA A 283 13.18 50.73 17.99
N THR A 284 13.40 51.44 16.88
CA THR A 284 12.88 52.80 16.65
C THR A 284 12.05 52.83 15.35
N PRO A 285 10.73 52.65 15.43
CA PRO A 285 9.86 52.69 14.25
C PRO A 285 9.97 54.05 13.57
N GLY A 286 10.23 54.05 12.25
CA GLY A 286 10.21 55.26 11.43
C GLY A 286 11.45 56.17 11.49
N PHE A 287 12.49 55.83 12.25
CA PHE A 287 13.77 56.57 12.25
C PHE A 287 14.97 55.62 12.17
N ASP A 288 15.97 55.96 11.36
CA ASP A 288 17.28 55.30 11.43
C ASP A 288 17.90 55.59 12.81
N PRO A 289 18.31 54.58 13.59
CA PRO A 289 18.98 54.80 14.87
C PRO A 289 20.24 55.68 14.76
N MET A 290 20.91 55.71 13.59
CA MET A 290 21.98 56.66 13.33
C MET A 290 21.48 58.11 13.41
N PHE A 291 20.30 58.42 12.85
CA PHE A 291 19.72 59.77 12.94
C PHE A 291 19.45 60.18 14.39
N LEU A 292 18.97 59.27 15.25
CA LEU A 292 18.76 59.57 16.67
C LEU A 292 20.07 59.84 17.40
N ILE A 293 21.12 59.06 17.15
CA ILE A 293 22.45 59.30 17.72
C ILE A 293 23.00 60.65 17.24
N PHE A 294 22.82 60.99 15.96
CA PHE A 294 23.23 62.29 15.41
C PHE A 294 22.46 63.46 16.04
N ILE A 295 21.15 63.33 16.25
CA ILE A 295 20.33 64.37 16.92
C ILE A 295 20.76 64.54 18.38
N LEU A 296 20.98 63.46 19.10
CA LEU A 296 21.45 63.51 20.49
C LEU A 296 22.84 64.11 20.59
N GLY A 297 23.76 63.74 19.70
CA GLY A 297 25.11 64.30 19.64
C GLY A 297 25.12 65.80 19.33
N THR A 298 24.30 66.25 18.37
CA THR A 298 24.19 67.69 18.03
C THR A 298 23.54 68.51 19.14
N LEU A 299 22.51 67.99 19.81
CA LEU A 299 21.90 68.62 20.99
C LEU A 299 22.88 68.72 22.16
N ALA A 300 23.68 67.69 22.42
CA ALA A 300 24.70 67.71 23.46
C ALA A 300 25.76 68.78 23.19
N ILE A 301 26.24 68.89 21.94
CA ILE A 301 27.20 69.94 21.53
C ILE A 301 26.59 71.34 21.70
N LEU A 302 25.32 71.53 21.32
CA LEU A 302 24.61 72.80 21.49
C LEU A 302 24.45 73.17 22.96
N PHE A 303 24.15 72.21 23.82
CA PHE A 303 23.98 72.45 25.26
C PHE A 303 25.31 72.83 25.93
N VAL A 304 26.39 72.10 25.62
CA VAL A 304 27.75 72.42 26.09
C VAL A 304 28.21 73.81 25.62
N ASN A 305 27.92 74.16 24.37
CA ASN A 305 28.25 75.50 23.86
C ASN A 305 27.42 76.62 24.48
N ARG A 306 26.19 76.32 24.91
CA ARG A 306 25.31 77.28 25.59
C ARG A 306 25.72 77.51 27.04
N GLU A 307 26.15 76.47 27.75
CA GLU A 307 26.76 76.53 29.08
C GLU A 307 28.06 77.35 29.05
N ARG A 308 28.96 77.09 28.08
CA ARG A 308 30.22 77.84 27.91
C ARG A 308 30.05 79.32 27.60
N LYS A 309 28.91 79.74 27.04
CA LYS A 309 28.60 81.17 26.79
C LYS A 309 27.95 81.87 28.00
N ARG A 310 27.57 81.12 29.04
CA ARG A 310 26.97 81.66 30.27
C ARG A 310 27.95 81.72 31.45
N SER A 311 29.09 81.02 31.36
CA SER A 311 30.28 81.24 32.20
C SER A 311 31.11 82.39 31.67
#